data_AF-A0A0F8W128-F1
#
_entry.id   AF-A0A0F8W128-F1
#
_cell.length_a   1.000
_cell.length_b   1.000
_cell.length_c   1.000
_cell.angle_alpha   90.00
_cell.angle_beta   90.00
_cell.angle_gamma   90.00
#
_symmetry.space_group_name_H-M   'P 1'
#
loop_
_entity.id
_entity.type
_entity.pdbx_description
1 polymer ?
#
loop_
_entity_poly.entity_id
_entity_poly.type
_entity_poly.pdbx_seq_one_letter_code
_entity_poly.pdbx_strand_id
1 'polypeptide(L)'
;MADFGGTRIKLGVVENGIVRAHKAIDSYSGLPFSKWIHLLKDDLRGLCSMVGVRLFEVEAMVWALPLLIDLEHRHATCSFGKFEDTMQSNFC
;
A
#
# COMPACT_ATOMS: atom_id res chain seq x y z
N MET A 1 3.48 -5.33 -3.04
CA MET A 1 3.25 -4.68 -1.74
C MET A 1 3.33 -3.17 -1.88
N ALA A 2 2.71 -2.46 -0.96
CA ALA A 2 2.84 -1.01 -0.84
C ALA A 2 2.81 -0.57 0.64
N ASP A 3 3.76 0.29 1.01
CA ASP A 3 3.96 0.83 2.36
C ASP A 3 3.66 2.33 2.34
N PHE A 4 2.57 2.72 3.01
CA PHE A 4 2.08 4.09 3.09
C PHE A 4 2.72 4.82 4.27
N GLY A 5 3.94 5.31 4.08
CA GLY A 5 4.63 6.11 5.07
C GLY A 5 4.07 7.53 5.22
N GLY A 6 4.57 8.24 6.23
CA GLY A 6 4.18 9.62 6.51
C GLY A 6 4.63 10.63 5.45
N THR A 7 5.75 10.40 4.77
CA THR A 7 6.26 11.32 3.72
C THR A 7 6.39 10.66 2.37
N ARG A 8 6.41 9.33 2.31
CA ARG A 8 6.59 8.56 1.08
C ARG A 8 5.74 7.32 1.09
N ILE A 9 5.24 6.95 -0.09
CA ILE A 9 4.68 5.64 -0.36
C ILE A 9 5.74 4.81 -1.09
N LYS A 10 6.02 3.61 -0.60
CA LYS A 10 6.96 2.68 -1.22
C LYS A 10 6.18 1.56 -1.87
N LEU A 11 6.43 1.29 -3.14
CA LEU A 11 5.87 0.17 -3.89
C LEU A 11 6.95 -0.87 -4.08
N GLY A 12 6.57 -2.15 -4.07
CA GLY A 12 7.52 -3.24 -4.35
C GLY A 12 6.86 -4.50 -4.89
N VAL A 13 7.55 -5.18 -5.80
CA VAL A 13 7.26 -6.56 -6.18
C VAL A 13 8.20 -7.46 -5.39
N VAL A 14 7.62 -8.39 -4.64
CA VAL A 14 8.35 -9.29 -3.74
C VAL A 14 8.07 -10.72 -4.16
N GLU A 15 9.12 -11.52 -4.25
CA GLU A 15 9.05 -12.94 -4.60
C GLU A 15 9.98 -13.71 -3.68
N ASN A 16 9.47 -14.73 -2.99
CA ASN A 16 10.24 -15.53 -2.02
C ASN A 16 10.96 -14.68 -0.96
N GLY A 17 10.31 -13.61 -0.49
CA GLY A 17 10.88 -12.67 0.49
C GLY A 17 11.90 -11.68 -0.09
N ILE A 18 12.19 -11.74 -1.39
CA ILE A 18 13.16 -10.87 -2.06
C ILE A 18 12.44 -9.77 -2.83
N VAL A 19 12.86 -8.52 -2.63
CA VAL A 19 12.35 -7.38 -3.41
C VAL A 19 12.98 -7.41 -4.82
N ARG A 20 12.15 -7.71 -5.83
CA ARG A 20 12.58 -7.81 -7.24
C ARG A 20 12.58 -6.46 -7.95
N ALA A 21 11.64 -5.59 -7.61
CA ALA A 21 11.59 -4.20 -8.07
C ALA A 21 10.90 -3.34 -7.02
N HIS A 22 11.25 -2.05 -6.95
CA HIS A 22 10.64 -1.10 -6.04
C HIS A 22 10.61 0.32 -6.61
N LYS A 23 9.72 1.14 -6.07
CA LYS A 23 9.61 2.58 -6.36
C LYS A 23 9.24 3.32 -5.08
N ALA A 24 9.81 4.49 -4.86
CA ALA A 24 9.37 5.41 -3.81
C ALA A 24 8.69 6.62 -4.47
N ILE A 25 7.56 7.04 -3.91
CA ILE A 25 6.74 8.15 -4.39
C ILE A 25 6.52 9.08 -3.21
N ASP A 26 6.77 10.38 -3.39
CA ASP A 26 6.50 11.36 -2.33
C ASP A 26 4.99 11.44 -2.08
N SER A 27 4.62 11.44 -0.80
CA SER A 27 3.23 11.48 -0.37
C SER A 27 2.96 12.73 0.46
N TYR A 28 1.99 13.52 0.03
CA TYR A 28 1.57 14.73 0.73
C TYR A 28 0.43 14.41 1.70
N SER A 29 0.21 15.25 2.72
CA SER A 29 -0.92 15.13 3.63
C SER A 29 -2.23 15.49 2.95
N GLY A 30 -3.35 14.98 3.48
CA GLY A 30 -4.70 15.35 3.03
C GLY A 30 -5.24 14.58 1.82
N LEU A 31 -4.44 13.75 1.15
CA LEU A 31 -4.95 12.85 0.12
C LEU A 31 -5.39 11.52 0.76
N PRO A 32 -6.67 11.11 0.62
CA PRO A 32 -7.16 9.86 1.17
C PRO A 32 -6.58 8.64 0.44
N PHE A 33 -6.57 7.49 1.10
CA PHE A 33 -6.04 6.22 0.59
C PHE A 33 -6.70 5.80 -0.72
N SER A 34 -8.02 5.88 -0.79
CA SER A 34 -8.81 5.58 -1.99
C SER A 34 -8.30 6.31 -3.23
N LYS A 35 -7.88 7.57 -3.09
CA LYS A 35 -7.30 8.36 -4.19
C LYS A 35 -5.89 7.88 -4.53
N TRP A 36 -5.07 7.57 -3.54
CA TRP A 36 -3.74 6.99 -3.79
C TRP A 36 -3.80 5.67 -4.54
N ILE A 37 -4.73 4.78 -4.19
CA ILE A 37 -4.85 3.47 -4.87
C ILE A 37 -5.04 3.62 -6.38
N HIS A 38 -5.82 4.61 -6.81
CA HIS A 38 -5.98 4.90 -8.24
C HIS A 38 -4.69 5.40 -8.88
N LEU A 39 -3.93 6.26 -8.20
CA LEU A 39 -2.68 6.83 -8.71
C LEU A 39 -1.56 5.78 -8.81
N LEU A 40 -1.50 4.84 -7.86
CA LEU A 40 -0.43 3.85 -7.78
C LEU A 40 -0.60 2.68 -8.78
N LYS A 41 -1.77 2.58 -9.41
CA LYS A 41 -2.13 1.45 -10.29
C LYS A 41 -1.13 1.26 -11.43
N ASP A 42 -0.77 2.34 -12.12
CA ASP A 42 0.12 2.25 -13.27
C ASP A 42 1.59 2.04 -12.85
N ASP A 43 1.97 2.57 -11.70
CA ASP A 43 3.28 2.29 -11.11
C ASP A 43 3.45 0.81 -10.75
N LEU A 44 2.43 0.21 -10.15
CA LEU A 44 2.43 -1.22 -9.82
C LEU A 44 2.53 -2.09 -11.08
N ARG A 45 1.80 -1.73 -12.14
CA ARG A 45 1.90 -2.40 -13.44
C ARG A 45 3.29 -2.29 -14.03
N GLY A 46 3.88 -1.09 -13.98
CA GLY A 46 5.24 -0.84 -14.43
C GLY A 46 6.24 -1.74 -13.70
N LEU A 47 6.14 -1.83 -12.37
CA LEU A 47 7.01 -2.69 -11.57
C LEU A 47 6.85 -4.18 -11.91
N CYS A 48 5.62 -4.67 -12.12
CA CYS A 48 5.38 -6.05 -12.53
C CYS A 48 6.02 -6.34 -13.90
N SER A 49 5.83 -5.45 -14.87
CA SER A 49 6.43 -5.56 -16.20
C SER A 49 7.96 -5.54 -16.15
N MET A 50 8.57 -4.72 -15.29
CA MET A 50 10.03 -4.67 -15.11
C MET A 50 10.65 -5.99 -14.67
N VAL A 51 9.90 -6.80 -13.94
CA VAL A 51 10.36 -8.11 -13.45
C VAL A 51 9.81 -9.29 -14.26
N GLY A 52 9.10 -9.01 -15.36
CA GLY A 52 8.53 -10.03 -16.23
C GLY A 52 7.34 -10.78 -15.64
N VAL A 53 6.65 -10.22 -14.64
CA VAL A 53 5.49 -10.82 -13.98
C VAL A 53 4.20 -10.23 -14.54
N ARG A 54 3.24 -11.08 -14.91
CA ARG A 54 1.90 -10.65 -15.34
C ARG A 54 1.03 -10.42 -14.12
N LEU A 55 0.10 -9.47 -14.20
CA LEU A 55 -0.77 -9.12 -13.06
C LEU A 55 -1.57 -10.30 -12.51
N PHE A 56 -1.99 -11.25 -13.36
CA PHE A 56 -2.75 -12.42 -12.91
C PHE A 56 -1.89 -13.48 -12.22
N GLU A 57 -0.56 -13.36 -12.29
CA GLU A 57 0.39 -14.22 -11.58
C GLU A 57 0.70 -13.64 -10.19
N VAL A 58 0.22 -12.43 -9.88
CA VAL A 58 0.35 -11.84 -8.55
C VAL A 58 -0.65 -12.51 -7.61
N GLU A 59 -0.13 -13.29 -6.66
CA GLU A 59 -0.97 -14.06 -5.73
C GLU A 59 -1.65 -13.19 -4.67
N ALA A 60 -1.01 -12.10 -4.27
CA ALA A 60 -1.50 -11.25 -3.19
C ALA A 60 -1.04 -9.81 -3.31
N MET A 61 -1.82 -8.92 -2.71
CA MET A 61 -1.49 -7.52 -2.56
C MET A 61 -1.53 -7.11 -1.09
N VAL A 62 -0.38 -6.68 -0.58
CA VAL A 62 -0.22 -6.27 0.82
C VAL A 62 -0.06 -4.76 0.89
N TRP A 63 -0.81 -4.15 1.81
CA TRP A 63 -0.80 -2.73 2.10
C TRP A 63 -0.41 -2.52 3.56
N ALA A 64 0.61 -1.71 3.83
CA ALA A 64 0.95 -1.27 5.19
C ALA A 64 0.52 0.18 5.38
N LEU A 65 -0.23 0.45 6.44
CA LEU A 65 -0.80 1.77 6.74
C LEU A 65 -0.40 2.20 8.17
N PRO A 66 -0.17 3.49 8.42
CA PRO A 66 0.20 3.99 9.73
C PRO A 66 -1.07 4.25 10.53
N LEU A 67 -1.63 3.18 11.11
CA LEU A 67 -2.87 3.20 11.88
C LEU A 67 -2.64 2.64 13.28
N LEU A 68 -3.44 3.08 14.25
CA LEU A 68 -3.61 2.35 15.50
C LEU A 68 -4.70 1.32 15.30
N ILE A 69 -4.38 0.05 15.56
CA ILE A 69 -5.29 -1.07 15.39
C ILE A 69 -5.67 -1.62 16.77
N ASP A 70 -6.97 -1.77 17.02
CA ASP A 70 -7.46 -2.63 18.09
C ASP A 70 -7.37 -4.08 17.61
N LEU A 71 -6.48 -4.86 18.23
CA LEU A 71 -6.23 -6.25 17.83
C LEU A 71 -7.36 -7.20 18.22
N GLU A 72 -8.13 -6.88 19.27
CA GLU A 72 -9.26 -7.71 19.71
C GLU A 72 -10.41 -7.61 18.72
N HIS A 73 -10.72 -6.38 18.29
CA HIS A 73 -11.84 -6.09 17.38
C HIS A 73 -11.43 -5.99 15.90
N ARG A 74 -10.13 -6.08 15.60
CA ARG A 74 -9.52 -6.00 14.25
C ARG A 74 -9.96 -4.79 13.43
N HIS A 75 -10.11 -3.65 14.09
CA HIS A 75 -10.43 -2.38 13.42
C HIS A 75 -9.37 -1.33 13.71
N ALA A 76 -9.26 -0.34 12.84
CA ALA A 76 -8.47 0.83 13.13
C ALA A 76 -9.23 1.76 14.10
N THR A 77 -8.54 2.24 15.14
CA THR A 77 -9.09 3.18 16.14
C THR A 77 -8.59 4.60 15.93
N CYS A 78 -7.41 4.77 15.31
CA CYS A 78 -6.87 6.09 14.99
C CYS A 78 -6.02 6.09 13.72
N SER A 79 -6.01 7.24 13.05
CA SER A 79 -5.09 7.58 11.96
C SER A 79 -4.32 8.86 12.31
N PHE A 80 -3.06 8.95 11.89
CA PHE A 80 -2.19 10.10 12.19
C PHE A 80 -2.32 11.23 11.14
N GLY A 81 -3.55 11.69 10.87
CA GLY A 81 -3.83 12.79 9.93
C GLY A 81 -3.58 12.46 8.45
N LYS A 82 -3.48 11.17 8.10
CA LYS A 82 -3.40 10.67 6.74
C LYS A 82 -4.23 9.39 6.60
N PHE A 83 -4.78 9.17 5.40
CA PHE A 83 -5.50 7.94 5.04
C PHE A 83 -6.72 7.66 5.94
N GLU A 84 -7.42 8.71 6.39
CA GLU A 84 -8.54 8.60 7.34
C GLU A 84 -9.71 7.76 6.78
N ASP A 85 -9.84 7.67 5.47
CA ASP A 85 -10.83 6.82 4.80
C ASP A 85 -10.57 5.32 5.00
N THR A 86 -9.36 4.92 5.42
CA THR A 86 -9.04 3.53 5.76
C THR A 86 -9.62 3.09 7.10
N MET A 87 -10.05 4.03 7.94
CA MET A 87 -10.65 3.75 9.24
C MET A 87 -11.94 2.92 9.15
N GLN A 88 -12.59 2.90 7.99
CA GLN A 88 -13.81 2.13 7.73
C GLN A 88 -13.51 0.70 7.25
N SER A 89 -12.24 0.32 7.13
CA SER A 89 -11.82 -1.00 6.64
C SER A 89 -11.75 -2.01 7.78
N ASN A 90 -12.10 -3.26 7.47
CA ASN A 90 -11.78 -4.39 8.34
C ASN A 90 -10.36 -4.86 8.02
N PHE A 91 -9.54 -5.09 9.05
CA PHE A 91 -8.17 -5.57 8.89
C PHE A 91 -8.11 -7.08 9.21
N CYS A 92 -7.38 -7.85 8.40
CA CYS A 92 -7.33 -9.31 8.45
C CYS A 92 -6.35 -9.84 9.49
#